data_AF-A0A7C1T691-F1
#
_entry.id   AF-A0A7C1T691-F1
#
_cell.length_a   1.000
_cell.length_b   1.000
_cell.length_c   1.000
_cell.angle_alpha   90.00
_cell.angle_beta   90.00
_cell.angle_gamma   90.00
#
_symmetry.space_group_name_H-M   'P 1'
#
loop_
_entity.id
_entity.type
_entity.pdbx_description
1 polymer ?
#
loop_
_entity_poly.entity_id
_entity_poly.type
_entity_poly.pdbx_seq_one_letter_code
_entity_poly.pdbx_strand_id
1 'polypeptide(L)' 'LGLMLVQLFTNKHIIEVFVHEDEAKDEKELKWLAKRRAREHALNVIDLLYNPSNLVKNAGKGLREGFEDAGSIE' A
#
# COMPACT_ATOMS: atom_id res chain seq x y z
N LEU A 1 -8.05 -5.53 -14.78
CA LEU A 1 -9.36 -4.85 -14.86
C LEU A 1 -10.32 -5.17 -13.70
N GLY A 2 -10.26 -6.35 -13.07
CA GLY A 2 -11.24 -6.77 -12.05
C GLY A 2 -11.45 -5.78 -10.90
N LEU A 3 -10.43 -5.57 -10.05
CA LEU A 3 -10.58 -4.75 -8.84
C LEU A 3 -10.95 -3.28 -9.15
N MET A 4 -10.33 -2.68 -10.17
CA MET A 4 -10.70 -1.32 -10.62
C MET A 4 -12.18 -1.18 -10.98
N LEU A 5 -12.73 -2.13 -11.75
CA LEU A 5 -14.15 -2.08 -12.13
C LEU A 5 -15.06 -2.22 -10.90
N VAL A 6 -14.73 -3.09 -9.95
CA VAL A 6 -15.52 -3.24 -8.72
C VAL A 6 -15.52 -1.94 -7.91
N GLN A 7 -14.38 -1.25 -7.81
CA GLN A 7 -14.31 0.04 -7.12
C GLN A 7 -15.23 1.09 -7.76
N LEU A 8 -15.21 1.19 -9.11
CA LEU A 8 -16.05 2.12 -9.86
C LEU A 8 -17.54 1.81 -9.68
N PHE A 9 -17.93 0.54 -9.75
CA PHE A 9 -19.34 0.15 -9.61
C PHE A 9 -19.88 0.24 -8.19
N THR A 10 -19.01 0.17 -7.18
CA THR A 10 -19.42 0.20 -5.77
C THR A 10 -19.18 1.55 -5.09
N ASN A 11 -18.47 2.48 -5.75
CA ASN A 11 -17.99 3.74 -5.14
C ASN A 11 -17.27 3.51 -3.81
N LYS A 12 -16.52 2.42 -3.70
CA LYS A 12 -15.75 2.05 -2.51
C LYS A 12 -14.32 1.73 -2.90
N HIS A 13 -13.38 2.09 -2.03
CA HIS A 13 -11.98 1.73 -2.22
C HIS A 13 -11.77 0.24 -1.98
N ILE A 14 -10.98 -0.37 -2.86
CA ILE A 14 -10.36 -1.69 -2.65
C ILE A 14 -8.86 -1.42 -2.61
N ILE A 15 -8.22 -1.83 -1.52
CA ILE A 15 -6.77 -1.67 -1.37
C ILE A 15 -6.12 -2.96 -1.82
N GLU A 16 -5.51 -2.91 -3.02
CA GLU A 16 -4.81 -4.05 -3.62
C GLU A 16 -3.45 -4.25 -2.94
N VAL A 17 -3.22 -5.46 -2.42
CA VAL A 17 -2.00 -5.84 -1.68
C VAL A 17 -1.38 -7.04 -2.38
N PHE A 18 -0.75 -6.81 -3.53
CA PHE A 18 -0.01 -7.84 -4.25
C PHE A 18 1.46 -7.85 -3.86
N VAL A 19 2.05 -9.04 -3.89
CA VAL A 19 3.47 -9.29 -3.67
C VAL A 19 3.87 -10.34 -4.69
N HIS A 20 4.71 -9.96 -5.63
CA HIS A 20 5.28 -10.89 -6.60
C HIS A 20 6.52 -11.55 -6.00
N GLU A 21 6.75 -12.81 -6.35
CA GLU A 21 7.85 -13.60 -5.76
C GLU A 21 9.24 -13.06 -6.14
N ASP A 22 9.36 -12.40 -7.30
CA ASP A 22 10.58 -11.79 -7.82
C ASP A 22 10.95 -10.45 -7.15
N GLU A 23 10.07 -9.90 -6.31
CA GLU A 23 10.37 -8.72 -5.48
C GLU A 23 11.32 -9.05 -4.31
N ALA A 24 11.53 -10.32 -4.00
CA ALA A 24 12.35 -10.80 -2.90
C ALA A 24 13.48 -11.73 -3.40
N LYS A 25 14.61 -11.75 -2.70
CA LYS A 25 15.77 -12.56 -3.06
C LYS A 25 15.64 -14.01 -2.61
N ASP A 26 14.87 -14.26 -1.55
CA ASP A 26 14.63 -15.57 -0.99
C ASP A 26 13.24 -15.68 -0.33
N GLU A 27 12.83 -16.90 0.04
CA GLU A 27 11.53 -17.15 0.67
C GLU A 27 11.35 -16.43 2.03
N LYS A 28 12.45 -16.17 2.74
CA LYS A 28 12.39 -15.51 4.06
C LYS A 28 12.08 -14.03 3.88
N GLU A 29 12.73 -13.38 2.92
CA GLU A 29 12.47 -12.00 2.52
C GLU A 29 11.06 -11.89 1.93
N LEU A 30 10.63 -12.82 1.09
CA LEU A 30 9.26 -12.83 0.53
C LEU A 30 8.20 -12.87 1.64
N LYS A 31 8.36 -13.78 2.60
CA LYS A 31 7.45 -13.90 3.75
C LYS A 31 7.45 -12.64 4.60
N TRP A 32 8.61 -12.00 4.78
CA TRP A 32 8.72 -10.74 5.51
C TRP A 32 8.02 -9.60 4.74
N LEU A 33 8.30 -9.46 3.44
CA LEU A 33 7.78 -8.43 2.56
C LEU A 33 6.25 -8.50 2.51
N ALA A 34 5.69 -9.69 2.32
CA ALA A 34 4.25 -9.87 2.29
C ALA A 34 3.56 -9.48 3.59
N LYS A 35 4.15 -9.85 4.74
CA LYS A 35 3.62 -9.45 6.06
C LYS A 35 3.73 -7.95 6.28
N ARG A 36 4.83 -7.33 5.84
CA ARG A 36 5.07 -5.90 6.03
C ARG A 36 4.13 -5.07 5.17
N ARG A 37 4.06 -5.35 3.87
CA ARG A 37 3.17 -4.68 2.92
C ARG A 37 1.70 -4.78 3.35
N ALA A 38 1.25 -5.96 3.79
CA ALA A 38 -0.12 -6.13 4.30
C ALA A 38 -0.43 -5.25 5.53
N ARG A 39 0.53 -5.10 6.45
CA ARG A 39 0.36 -4.24 7.64
C ARG A 39 0.35 -2.76 7.28
N GLU A 40 1.23 -2.33 6.39
CA GLU A 40 1.31 -0.92 5.98
C GLU A 40 0.08 -0.50 5.18
N HIS A 41 -0.43 -1.36 4.27
CA HIS A 41 -1.73 -1.09 3.63
C HIS A 41 -2.90 -1.09 4.61
N ALA A 42 -2.86 -1.89 5.68
CA ALA A 42 -3.89 -1.82 6.72
C ALA A 42 -3.88 -0.45 7.45
N LEU A 43 -2.72 0.18 7.61
CA LEU A 43 -2.63 1.56 8.12
C LEU A 43 -3.23 2.55 7.12
N ASN A 44 -2.99 2.39 5.81
CA ASN A 44 -3.65 3.21 4.79
C ASN A 44 -5.18 3.07 4.83
N VAL A 45 -5.71 1.87 5.08
CA VAL A 45 -7.15 1.66 5.27
C VAL A 45 -7.65 2.42 6.49
N ILE A 46 -6.92 2.37 7.61
CA ILE A 46 -7.27 3.12 8.83
C ILE A 46 -7.28 4.63 8.56
N ASP A 47 -6.27 5.15 7.88
CA ASP A 47 -6.21 6.58 7.53
C ASP A 47 -7.33 6.96 6.56
N LEU A 48 -7.66 6.14 5.56
CA LEU A 48 -8.78 6.39 4.66
C LEU A 48 -10.13 6.44 5.39
N LEU A 49 -10.34 5.53 6.35
CA LEU A 49 -11.61 5.42 7.07
C LEU A 49 -11.76 6.49 8.17
N TYR A 50 -10.67 6.83 8.84
CA TYR A 50 -10.75 7.60 10.10
C TYR A 50 -9.93 8.88 10.10
N ASN A 51 -8.82 8.98 9.33
CA ASN A 51 -7.89 10.10 9.41
C ASN A 51 -7.38 10.57 8.03
N PRO A 52 -8.24 10.92 7.05
CA PRO A 52 -7.82 11.20 5.67
C PRO A 52 -6.87 12.41 5.54
N SER A 53 -6.85 13.31 6.53
CA SER A 53 -5.91 14.43 6.57
C SER A 53 -4.44 13.99 6.71
N ASN A 54 -4.17 12.80 7.26
CA ASN A 54 -2.81 12.24 7.31
C ASN A 54 -2.27 11.97 5.90
N LEU A 55 -3.12 11.46 5.01
CA LEU A 55 -2.76 11.20 3.61
C LEU A 55 -2.42 12.50 2.88
N VAL A 56 -3.20 13.57 3.11
CA VAL A 56 -2.94 14.88 2.53
C VAL A 56 -1.61 15.45 3.01
N LYS A 57 -1.31 15.34 4.32
CA LYS A 57 -0.02 15.79 4.89
C LYS A 57 1.18 15.04 4.33
N ASN A 58 0.97 13.83 3.83
CA ASN A 58 2.00 12.96 3.28
C ASN A 58 2.03 12.95 1.74
N ALA A 59 1.20 13.78 1.10
CA ALA A 59 1.24 13.95 -0.34
C ALA A 59 2.64 14.39 -0.80
N GLY A 60 3.18 13.71 -1.82
CA GLY A 60 4.48 14.02 -2.40
C GLY A 60 5.71 13.51 -1.63
N LYS A 61 5.55 12.87 -0.45
CA LYS A 61 6.71 12.45 0.38
C LYS A 61 7.38 11.13 -0.04
N GLY A 62 6.88 10.46 -1.07
CA GLY A 62 7.44 9.20 -1.58
C GLY A 62 7.40 8.03 -0.60
N LEU A 63 6.36 7.95 0.24
CA LEU A 63 6.15 6.81 1.14
C LEU A 63 5.87 5.51 0.34
N ARG A 64 6.32 4.36 0.86
CA ARG A 64 6.21 3.04 0.23
C ARG A 64 5.71 1.98 1.21
N GLU A 65 5.08 0.95 0.67
CA GLU A 65 4.64 -0.22 1.42
C GLU A 65 5.49 -1.47 1.08
N GLY A 66 6.22 -1.96 2.07
CA GLY A 66 7.14 -3.09 2.00
C GLY A 66 8.57 -2.67 2.33
N PHE A 67 9.31 -2.26 1.31
CA PHE A 67 10.70 -1.78 1.46
C PHE A 67 10.73 -0.32 1.95
N GLU A 68 11.91 0.30 1.94
CA GLU A 68 12.10 1.67 2.39
C GLU A 68 11.37 2.68 1.51
N ASP A 69 11.00 3.81 2.13
CA ASP A 69 10.40 4.94 1.43
C ASP A 69 11.37 5.49 0.36
N ALA A 70 10.82 5.89 -0.78
CA ALA A 70 11.63 6.53 -1.83
C ALA A 70 12.05 7.96 -1.45
N GLY A 71 11.36 8.56 -0.47
CA GLY A 71 11.58 9.94 -0.04
C GLY A 71 10.97 10.98 -0.98
N SER A 72 11.00 12.23 -0.54
CA SER A 72 10.49 13.37 -1.33
C SER A 72 11.45 13.70 -2.48
N ILE A 73 10.91 14.12 -3.62
CA ILE A 73 11.67 14.58 -4.79
C ILE A 73 11.66 16.13 -4.84
N GLU A 74 11.84 16.77 -3.69
CA GLU A 74 12.02 18.23 -3.58
C GLU A 74 13.50 18.62 -3.62
#